data_AF-A0A3B9GXA8-F1
#
_entry.id   AF-A0A3B9GXA8-F1
#
_cell.length_a   1.000
_cell.length_b   1.000
_cell.length_c   1.000
_cell.angle_alpha   90.00
_cell.angle_beta   90.00
_cell.angle_gamma   90.00
#
_symmetry.space_group_name_H-M   'P 1'
#
loop_
_entity.id
_entity.type
_entity.pdbx_description
1 polymer ?
#
loop_
_entity_poly.entity_id
_entity_poly.type
_entity_poly.pdbx_seq_one_letter_code
_entity_poly.pdbx_strand_id
1 'polypeptide(L)' 'MTKVTIYTRAFCPYCSRAVSLLKEKQVAFEEIDAGMSPDKKAEMIQRANGGRTFPQIFIGEHH' A
#
# COMPACT_ATOMS: atom_id res chain seq x y z
N MET A 1 11.69 -12.14 -8.19
CA MET A 1 11.50 -11.51 -6.86
C MET A 1 10.07 -11.00 -6.79
N THR A 2 9.36 -11.27 -5.71
CA THR A 2 7.96 -10.84 -5.55
C THR A 2 7.92 -9.36 -5.21
N LYS A 3 7.25 -8.56 -6.05
CA LYS A 3 7.15 -7.11 -5.87
C LYS A 3 6.16 -6.80 -4.74
N VAL A 4 6.60 -6.08 -3.71
CA VAL A 4 5.71 -5.60 -2.66
C VAL A 4 5.32 -4.16 -2.97
N THR A 5 4.02 -3.86 -2.96
CA THR A 5 3.48 -2.51 -3.15
C THR A 5 2.57 -2.18 -1.98
N ILE A 6 2.78 -1.03 -1.36
CA ILE A 6 1.92 -0.53 -0.28
C ILE A 6 1.30 0.78 -0.71
N TYR A 7 -0.04 0.84 -0.67
CA TYR A 7 -0.77 2.08 -0.84
C TYR A 7 -0.97 2.74 0.52
N THR A 8 -0.49 3.97 0.63
CA THR A 8 -0.55 4.79 1.84
C THR A 8 -1.33 6.07 1.57
N ARG A 9 -1.63 6.80 2.65
CA ARG A 9 -2.17 8.15 2.58
C ARG A 9 -1.52 9.02 3.65
N ALA A 10 -1.39 10.31 3.36
CA ALA A 10 -1.06 11.31 4.36
C ALA A 10 -1.99 11.20 5.60
N PHE A 11 -1.40 11.42 6.78
CA PHE A 11 -2.09 11.37 8.08
C PHE A 11 -2.77 10.03 8.42
N CYS A 12 -2.14 8.90 8.06
CA CYS A 12 -2.59 7.57 8.47
C CYS A 12 -1.56 6.88 9.38
N PRO A 13 -1.83 6.76 10.70
CA PRO A 13 -0.89 6.12 11.63
C PRO A 13 -0.67 4.64 11.31
N TYR A 14 -1.68 3.97 10.74
CA TYR A 14 -1.56 2.56 10.32
C TYR A 14 -0.61 2.37 9.14
N CYS A 15 -0.58 3.32 8.20
CA CYS A 15 0.36 3.30 7.08
C CYS A 15 1.81 3.36 7.57
N SER A 16 2.11 4.30 8.49
CA SER A 16 3.45 4.41 9.06
C SER A 16 3.89 3.12 9.76
N ARG A 17 2.99 2.45 10.49
CA ARG A 17 3.29 1.17 11.15
C ARG A 17 3.57 0.05 10.14
N ALA A 18 2.79 -0.03 9.06
CA ALA A 18 3.00 -1.02 8.01
C ALA A 18 4.33 -0.81 7.27
N VAL A 19 4.67 0.43 6.94
CA VAL A 19 5.97 0.79 6.34
C VAL A 19 7.13 0.41 7.28
N SER A 20 7.03 0.73 8.57
CA SER A 20 8.05 0.35 9.55
C SER A 20 8.23 -1.17 9.65
N LEU A 21 7.14 -1.94 9.64
CA LEU A 21 7.21 -3.41 9.64
C LEU A 21 7.92 -3.96 8.41
N LEU A 22 7.63 -3.42 7.22
CA LEU A 22 8.29 -3.84 5.97
C LEU A 22 9.78 -3.49 5.97
N LYS A 23 10.14 -2.33 6.52
CA LYS A 23 11.54 -1.91 6.73
C LYS A 23 12.27 -2.82 7.72
N GLU A 24 11.64 -3.16 8.84
CA GLU A 24 12.20 -4.08 9.84
C GLU A 24 12.45 -5.47 9.25
N LYS A 25 11.55 -5.94 8.39
CA LYS A 25 11.71 -7.19 7.64
C LYS A 25 12.71 -7.11 6.48
N GLN A 26 13.32 -5.95 6.24
CA GLN A 26 14.26 -5.67 5.15
C GLN A 26 13.71 -6.04 3.76
N VAL A 27 12.39 -5.89 3.60
CA VAL A 27 11.71 -6.19 2.32
C VAL A 27 11.79 -4.96 1.44
N ALA A 28 12.12 -5.15 0.16
CA ALA A 28 11.99 -4.09 -0.83
C ALA A 28 10.50 -3.91 -1.18
N PHE A 29 9.97 -2.70 -0.95
CA PHE A 29 8.59 -2.36 -1.26
C PHE A 29 8.50 -1.00 -1.96
N GLU A 30 7.45 -0.84 -2.75
CA GLU A 30 7.07 0.42 -3.39
C GLU A 30 5.94 1.07 -2.59
N GLU A 31 6.19 2.28 -2.07
CA GLU A 31 5.18 3.06 -1.37
C GLU A 31 4.50 4.03 -2.34
N ILE A 32 3.16 3.96 -2.43
CA ILE A 32 2.34 4.80 -3.30
C ILE A 32 1.37 5.60 -2.45
N ASP A 33 1.49 6.93 -2.43
CA ASP A 33 0.47 7.79 -1.82
C ASP A 33 -0.76 7.87 -2.73
N ALA A 34 -1.82 7.16 -2.34
CA ALA A 34 -3.14 7.23 -2.96
C ALA A 34 -4.12 8.09 -2.14
N GLY A 35 -3.61 8.84 -1.17
CA GLY A 35 -4.41 9.79 -0.37
C GLY A 35 -4.77 11.03 -1.17
N MET A 36 -3.80 11.60 -1.88
CA MET A 36 -3.97 12.84 -2.66
C MET A 36 -4.18 12.60 -4.16
N SER A 37 -3.95 11.38 -4.64
CA SER A 37 -4.04 11.03 -6.06
C SER A 37 -5.29 10.19 -6.35
N PRO A 38 -6.36 10.76 -6.96
CA PRO A 38 -7.58 10.02 -7.26
C PRO A 38 -7.34 8.84 -8.22
N ASP A 39 -6.41 8.97 -9.17
CA ASP A 39 -6.03 7.90 -10.08
C ASP A 39 -5.38 6.71 -9.35
N LYS A 40 -4.43 6.99 -8.44
CA LYS A 40 -3.80 5.95 -7.60
C LYS A 40 -4.79 5.30 -6.65
N LYS A 41 -5.78 6.06 -6.16
CA LYS A 41 -6.86 5.52 -5.33
C LYS A 41 -7.76 4.59 -6.13
N ALA A 42 -8.10 4.94 -7.38
CA ALA A 42 -8.88 4.07 -8.26
C ALA A 42 -8.13 2.76 -8.56
N GLU A 43 -6.83 2.86 -8.88
CA GLU A 43 -5.95 1.70 -9.08
C GLU A 43 -5.91 0.80 -7.83
N MET A 44 -5.72 1.39 -6.65
CA MET A 44 -5.74 0.66 -5.37
C MET A 44 -7.06 -0.09 -5.16
N ILE A 45 -8.20 0.58 -5.37
CA ILE A 45 -9.53 -0.01 -5.15
C ILE A 45 -9.77 -1.18 -6.12
N GLN A 46 -9.38 -1.02 -7.39
CA GLN A 46 -9.47 -2.10 -8.37
C GLN A 46 -8.62 -3.30 -7.98
N ARG A 47 -7.36 -3.06 -7.57
CA ARG A 47 -6.47 -4.14 -7.11
C ARG A 47 -6.95 -4.80 -5.82
N ALA A 48 -7.53 -4.01 -4.91
CA ALA A 48 -8.04 -4.48 -3.62
C ALA A 48 -9.43 -5.14 -3.69
N ASN A 49 -9.91 -5.47 -4.89
CA ASN A 49 -11.24 -6.04 -5.14
C ASN A 49 -12.38 -5.26 -4.45
N GLY A 50 -12.31 -3.91 -4.46
CA GLY A 50 -13.27 -3.03 -3.80
C GLY A 50 -12.85 -2.50 -2.43
N GLY A 51 -11.70 -2.94 -1.89
CA GLY A 51 -11.14 -2.41 -0.65
C GLY A 51 -10.78 -0.92 -0.74
N ARG A 52 -11.31 -0.10 0.17
CA ARG A 52 -11.09 1.37 0.20
C ARG A 52 -10.30 1.88 1.42
N THR A 53 -9.99 0.99 2.35
CA THR A 53 -9.29 1.32 3.60
C THR A 53 -7.79 1.43 3.36
N PHE A 54 -7.06 2.12 4.24
CA PHE A 54 -5.60 2.22 4.19
C PHE A 54 -5.01 1.71 5.50
N PRO A 55 -3.84 1.04 5.48
CA PRO A 55 -3.01 0.68 4.33
C PRO A 55 -3.55 -0.52 3.52
N GLN A 56 -3.23 -0.57 2.22
CA GLN A 56 -3.40 -1.78 1.39
C GLN A 56 -2.02 -2.26 0.94
N ILE A 57 -1.70 -3.52 1.18
CA ILE A 57 -0.40 -4.12 0.84
C ILE A 57 -0.64 -5.22 -0.18
N PHE A 58 0.15 -5.21 -1.24
CA PHE A 58 0.10 -6.20 -2.31
C PHE A 58 1.47 -6.87 -2.42
N ILE A 59 1.49 -8.19 -2.54
CA ILE A 59 2.69 -9.00 -2.67
C ILE A 59 2.56 -9.78 -3.99
N GLY A 60 3.06 -9.19 -5.08
CA GLY A 60 2.85 -9.70 -6.42
C GLY A 60 1.37 -9.60 -6.83
N GLU A 61 0.75 -10.76 -7.07
CA GLU A 61 -0.67 -10.90 -7.38
C GLU A 61 -1.55 -11.14 -6.15
N HIS A 62 -0.92 -11.34 -4.97
CA HIS A 62 -1.65 -11.55 -3.72
C HIS A 62 -1.92 -10.23 -3.02
N HIS A 63 -3.16 -10.10 -2.54
CA HIS A 63 -3.67 -9.00 -1.73
C HIS A 63 -4.09 -9.51 -0.36
#